data_AF-A0A250IQS6-F1
#
_entry.id   AF-A0A250IQS6-F1
#
_cell.length_a   1.000
_cell.length_b   1.000
_cell.length_c   1.000
_cell.angle_alpha   90.00
_cell.angle_beta   90.00
_cell.angle_gamma   90.00
#
_symmetry.space_group_name_H-M   'P 1'
#
loop_
_entity.id
_entity.type
_entity.pdbx_description
1 polymer ?
#
loop_
_entity_poly.entity_id
_entity_poly.type
_entity_poly.pdbx_seq_one_letter_code
_entity_poly.pdbx_strand_id
1 'polypeptide(L)'
;MVPLGQVKDLETAKQMAALLEAENARLHQRLEALVQENARLKGEDAQARLQLELTQLQEQLARMQQRLFGASSEKRPSAQQVEPAARERPQRGHGPRAQPELPVQEVLLPLDKADKVCGLCGGALAEWRGQTEDSEEVSVVERHFVLKRYRRQKYRCPEGCAPVTAPAAPRLIPGGRYSVDFAVHVALQKYAFHLPLARQERMYRREGLVVDTQTLWDQLNALARHLQPSYEALLAWRPSASGHWLSARCRAAACAGECGRHAPDGRHDGEPAVLHLQG
;
A
#
# COMPACT_ATOMS: atom_id res chain seq x y z
N MET A 1 -27.76 47.18 -42.21
CA MET A 1 -27.61 45.72 -42.08
C MET A 1 -29.00 45.13 -42.19
N VAL A 2 -29.28 44.31 -43.22
CA VAL A 2 -30.62 43.73 -43.42
C VAL A 2 -30.88 42.69 -42.32
N PRO A 3 -32.04 42.70 -41.63
CA PRO A 3 -32.35 41.70 -40.62
C PRO A 3 -32.43 40.30 -41.25
N LEU A 4 -31.73 39.32 -40.68
CA LEU A 4 -31.63 37.95 -41.21
C LEU A 4 -33.00 37.29 -41.49
N GLY A 5 -34.04 37.66 -40.74
CA GLY A 5 -35.41 37.15 -40.91
C GLY A 5 -36.16 37.68 -42.15
N GLN A 6 -35.59 38.60 -42.93
CA GLN A 6 -36.24 39.20 -44.11
C GLN A 6 -35.61 38.77 -45.45
N VAL A 7 -34.55 37.96 -45.44
CA VAL A 7 -33.87 37.49 -46.64
C VAL A 7 -34.58 36.25 -47.19
N LYS A 8 -35.24 36.39 -48.34
CA LYS A 8 -36.00 35.30 -48.99
C LYS A 8 -35.25 34.61 -50.12
N ASP A 9 -34.17 35.21 -50.61
CA ASP A 9 -33.35 34.69 -51.70
C ASP A 9 -32.18 33.84 -51.16
N LEU A 10 -32.04 32.62 -51.70
CA LEU A 10 -31.09 31.60 -51.24
C LEU A 10 -29.65 32.01 -51.52
N GLU A 11 -29.37 32.64 -52.66
CA GLU A 11 -28.02 33.06 -53.03
C GLU A 11 -27.55 34.22 -52.14
N THR A 12 -28.44 35.18 -51.88
CA THR A 12 -28.18 36.26 -50.92
C THR A 12 -27.89 35.71 -49.51
N ALA A 13 -28.64 34.70 -49.06
CA ALA A 13 -28.40 34.07 -47.75
C ALA A 13 -27.06 33.32 -47.67
N LYS A 14 -26.66 32.61 -48.73
CA LYS A 14 -25.35 31.93 -48.81
C LYS A 14 -24.18 32.92 -48.80
N GLN A 15 -24.30 34.02 -49.55
CA GLN A 15 -23.28 35.08 -49.56
C GLN A 15 -23.12 35.73 -48.19
N MET A 16 -24.22 35.97 -47.48
CA MET A 16 -24.20 36.49 -46.11
C MET A 16 -23.60 35.47 -45.12
N ALA A 17 -23.92 34.19 -45.26
CA ALA A 17 -23.33 33.13 -44.42
C ALA A 17 -21.82 33.02 -44.61
N ALA A 18 -21.34 33.03 -45.85
CA ALA A 18 -19.90 33.03 -46.16
C ALA A 18 -19.17 34.27 -45.60
N LEU A 19 -19.81 35.43 -45.66
CA LEU A 19 -19.26 36.67 -45.08
C LEU A 19 -19.22 36.60 -43.55
N LEU A 20 -20.26 36.06 -42.91
CA LEU A 20 -20.29 35.86 -41.46
C LEU A 20 -19.27 34.82 -41.00
N GLU A 21 -19.07 33.74 -41.76
CA GLU A 21 -18.03 32.75 -41.48
C GLU A 21 -16.63 33.35 -41.58
N ALA A 22 -16.36 34.16 -42.61
CA ALA A 22 -15.10 34.88 -42.76
C ALA A 22 -14.87 35.88 -41.61
N GLU A 23 -15.90 36.61 -41.20
CA GLU A 23 -15.81 37.56 -40.10
C GLU A 23 -15.63 36.84 -38.75
N ASN A 24 -16.35 35.75 -38.52
CA ASN A 24 -16.16 34.90 -37.33
C ASN A 24 -14.74 34.34 -37.27
N ALA A 25 -14.21 33.84 -38.39
CA ALA A 25 -12.83 33.35 -38.45
C ALA A 25 -11.82 34.46 -38.10
N ARG A 26 -12.03 35.67 -38.63
CA ARG A 26 -11.20 36.85 -38.33
C ARG A 26 -11.30 37.26 -36.85
N LEU A 27 -12.50 37.29 -36.28
CA LEU A 27 -12.72 37.63 -34.88
C LEU A 27 -12.07 36.60 -33.95
N HIS A 28 -12.14 35.31 -34.29
CA HIS A 28 -11.47 34.24 -33.55
C HIS A 28 -9.95 34.40 -33.56
N GLN A 29 -9.35 34.66 -34.73
CA GLN A 29 -7.91 34.94 -34.83
C GLN A 29 -7.51 36.16 -33.99
N ARG A 30 -8.34 37.20 -33.95
CA ARG A 30 -8.07 38.39 -33.15
C ARG A 30 -8.19 38.13 -31.65
N LEU A 31 -9.16 37.32 -31.22
CA LEU A 31 -9.30 36.90 -29.83
C LEU A 31 -8.11 36.06 -29.38
N GLU A 32 -7.65 35.09 -30.18
CA GLU A 32 -6.46 34.30 -29.86
C GLU A 32 -5.21 35.17 -29.69
N ALA A 33 -5.00 36.13 -30.59
CA ALA A 33 -3.88 37.07 -30.49
C ALA A 33 -3.96 37.93 -29.22
N LEU A 34 -5.14 38.47 -28.89
CA LEU A 34 -5.34 39.29 -27.69
C LEU A 34 -5.22 38.47 -26.40
N VAL A 35 -5.63 37.20 -26.40
CA VAL A 35 -5.46 36.27 -25.26
C VAL A 35 -3.98 35.99 -25.03
N GLN A 36 -3.21 35.73 -26.10
CA GLN A 36 -1.76 35.54 -26.01
C GLN A 36 -1.05 36.80 -25.51
N GLU A 37 -1.46 37.98 -25.97
CA GLU A 37 -0.93 39.26 -25.53
C GLU A 37 -1.25 39.53 -24.06
N ASN A 38 -2.49 39.25 -23.61
CA ASN A 38 -2.88 39.37 -22.21
C ASN A 38 -2.12 38.38 -21.31
N ALA A 39 -1.88 37.15 -21.77
CA ALA A 39 -1.11 36.16 -21.03
C ALA A 39 0.34 36.65 -20.81
N ARG A 40 0.98 37.16 -21.89
CA ARG A 40 2.33 37.74 -21.82
C ARG A 40 2.41 38.98 -20.91
N LEU A 41 1.43 39.87 -20.98
CA LEU A 41 1.42 41.11 -20.19
C LEU A 41 1.09 40.87 -18.71
N LYS A 42 0.33 39.82 -18.38
CA LYS A 42 -0.05 39.49 -17.00
C LYS A 42 0.92 38.52 -16.30
N GLY A 43 1.83 37.86 -17.02
CA GLY A 43 2.88 37.02 -16.42
C GLY A 43 2.37 35.74 -15.74
N GLU A 44 1.18 35.24 -16.13
CA GLU A 44 0.51 34.08 -15.52
C GLU A 44 0.63 32.80 -16.36
N ASP A 45 1.80 32.56 -16.96
CA ASP A 45 1.96 31.68 -18.13
C ASP A 45 1.92 30.16 -17.89
N ALA A 46 1.84 29.66 -16.65
CA ALA A 46 1.74 28.22 -16.39
C ALA A 46 0.34 27.81 -15.93
N GLN A 47 -0.20 28.50 -14.92
CA GLN A 47 -1.37 28.03 -14.18
C GLN A 47 -2.68 28.24 -14.96
N ALA A 48 -2.81 29.36 -15.67
CA ALA A 48 -3.97 29.62 -16.53
C ALA A 48 -3.98 28.69 -17.76
N ARG A 49 -2.81 28.41 -18.35
CA ARG A 49 -2.65 27.46 -19.45
C ARG A 49 -3.03 26.04 -19.03
N LEU A 50 -2.54 25.60 -17.87
CA LEU A 50 -2.88 24.31 -17.27
C LEU A 50 -4.38 24.18 -16.96
N GLN A 51 -5.01 25.25 -16.47
CA GLN A 51 -6.46 25.26 -16.21
C GLN A 51 -7.28 25.13 -17.49
N LEU A 52 -6.86 25.81 -18.57
CA LEU A 52 -7.54 25.76 -19.86
C LEU A 52 -7.35 24.38 -20.55
N GLU A 53 -6.18 23.76 -20.37
CA GLU A 53 -5.93 22.40 -20.84
C GLU A 53 -6.75 21.36 -20.04
N LEU A 54 -6.87 21.54 -18.73
CA LEU A 54 -7.71 20.70 -17.87
C LEU A 54 -9.19 20.75 -18.27
N THR A 55 -9.73 21.94 -18.55
CA THR A 55 -11.14 22.06 -18.96
C THR A 55 -11.40 21.41 -20.31
N GLN A 56 -10.49 21.54 -21.27
CA GLN A 56 -10.58 20.87 -22.57
C GLN A 56 -10.54 19.34 -22.43
N LEU A 57 -9.63 18.82 -21.60
CA LEU A 57 -9.53 17.37 -21.35
C LEU A 57 -10.78 16.83 -20.64
N GLN A 58 -11.33 17.58 -19.69
CA GLN A 58 -12.58 17.21 -19.02
C GLN A 58 -13.75 17.14 -20.00
N GLU A 59 -13.84 18.09 -20.93
CA GLU A 59 -14.91 18.07 -21.93
C GLU A 59 -14.77 16.92 -22.93
N GLN A 60 -13.53 16.59 -23.33
CA GLN A 60 -13.25 15.41 -24.16
C GLN A 60 -13.64 14.11 -23.45
N LEU A 61 -13.31 13.98 -22.16
CA LEU A 61 -13.70 12.83 -21.34
C LEU A 61 -15.23 12.72 -21.19
N ALA A 62 -15.93 13.84 -20.98
CA ALA A 62 -17.39 13.84 -20.89
C ALA A 62 -18.04 13.38 -22.21
N ARG A 63 -17.52 13.85 -23.35
CA ARG A 63 -17.98 13.41 -24.68
C ARG A 63 -17.70 11.92 -24.93
N MET A 64 -16.54 11.42 -24.50
CA MET A 64 -16.21 9.99 -24.59
C MET A 64 -17.09 9.13 -23.68
N GLN A 65 -17.33 9.56 -22.44
CA GLN A 65 -18.23 8.87 -21.51
C GLN A 65 -19.66 8.82 -22.04
N GLN A 66 -20.17 9.91 -22.60
CA GLN A 66 -21.49 9.89 -23.25
C GLN A 66 -21.55 8.93 -24.46
N ARG A 67 -20.47 8.79 -25.23
CA ARG A 67 -20.42 7.81 -26.32
C ARG A 67 -20.38 6.36 -25.82
N LEU A 68 -19.67 6.10 -24.73
CA LEU A 68 -19.50 4.76 -24.18
C LEU A 68 -20.70 4.31 -23.32
N PHE A 69 -21.35 5.25 -22.62
CA PHE A 69 -22.35 4.94 -21.60
C PHE A 69 -23.70 5.66 -21.80
N GLY A 70 -23.81 6.58 -22.78
CA GLY A 70 -24.99 7.45 -22.94
C GLY A 70 -26.21 6.81 -23.59
N ALA A 71 -26.10 5.61 -24.17
CA ALA A 71 -27.26 4.84 -24.63
C ALA A 71 -26.96 3.34 -24.69
N SER A 72 -27.05 2.66 -23.54
CA SER A 72 -27.36 1.23 -23.53
C SER A 72 -28.17 0.90 -22.27
N SER A 73 -29.49 0.89 -22.44
CA SER A 73 -30.41 0.17 -21.57
C SER A 73 -30.61 -1.22 -22.19
N GLU A 74 -29.61 -2.09 -22.10
CA GLU A 74 -29.77 -3.51 -22.37
C GLU A 74 -29.83 -4.29 -21.06
N LYS A 75 -31.03 -4.76 -20.75
CA LYS A 75 -31.32 -5.75 -19.72
C LYS A 75 -30.52 -7.03 -20.03
N ARG A 76 -29.58 -7.41 -19.17
CA ARG A 76 -28.82 -8.66 -19.29
C ARG A 76 -29.64 -9.84 -18.72
N PRO A 77 -29.81 -10.97 -19.44
CA PRO A 77 -30.31 -12.19 -18.83
C PRO A 77 -29.21 -12.79 -17.93
N SER A 78 -29.60 -13.22 -16.74
CA SER A 78 -28.74 -13.87 -15.76
C SER A 78 -28.20 -15.19 -16.32
N ALA A 79 -26.87 -15.29 -16.45
CA ALA A 79 -26.18 -16.56 -16.61
C ALA A 79 -25.93 -17.16 -15.22
N GLN A 80 -26.23 -18.46 -15.10
CA GLN A 80 -26.09 -19.28 -13.90
C GLN A 80 -24.71 -19.15 -13.28
N GLN A 81 -24.67 -18.80 -11.99
CA GLN A 81 -23.46 -18.76 -11.18
C GLN A 81 -23.32 -20.10 -10.46
N VAL A 82 -22.15 -20.72 -10.61
CA VAL A 82 -21.65 -21.79 -9.75
C VAL A 82 -21.45 -21.19 -8.36
N GLU A 83 -22.09 -21.78 -7.34
CA GLU A 83 -22.02 -21.32 -5.95
C GLU A 83 -20.60 -21.48 -5.37
N PRO A 84 -19.92 -20.40 -4.95
CA PRO A 84 -18.88 -20.50 -3.95
C PRO A 84 -19.55 -20.61 -2.57
N ALA A 85 -18.91 -21.33 -1.65
CA ALA A 85 -19.31 -21.50 -0.26
C ALA A 85 -19.91 -20.22 0.33
N ALA A 86 -21.08 -20.38 0.96
CA ALA A 86 -21.90 -19.31 1.51
C ALA A 86 -21.07 -18.35 2.37
N ARG A 87 -20.63 -17.25 1.75
CA ARG A 87 -20.18 -16.07 2.49
C ARG A 87 -21.42 -15.52 3.16
N GLU A 88 -21.40 -15.44 4.49
CA GLU A 88 -22.45 -14.80 5.27
C GLU A 88 -22.80 -13.46 4.62
N ARG A 89 -24.09 -13.30 4.28
CA ARG A 89 -24.56 -12.09 3.62
C ARG A 89 -24.22 -10.92 4.54
N PRO A 90 -23.54 -9.86 4.05
CA PRO A 90 -23.17 -8.74 4.89
C PRO A 90 -24.42 -8.18 5.56
N GLN A 91 -24.41 -8.09 6.89
CA GLN A 91 -25.55 -7.61 7.65
C GLN A 91 -25.96 -6.23 7.13
N ARG A 92 -27.21 -6.13 6.66
CA ARG A 92 -27.84 -4.87 6.24
C ARG A 92 -28.53 -4.27 7.46
N GLY A 93 -27.75 -3.68 8.37
CA GLY A 93 -28.27 -3.04 9.58
C GLY A 93 -27.32 -1.96 10.09
N HIS A 94 -27.85 -1.04 10.89
CA HIS A 94 -27.09 0.05 11.53
C HIS A 94 -26.47 -0.35 12.88
N GLY A 95 -26.25 -1.64 13.11
CA GLY A 95 -25.64 -2.15 14.34
C GLY A 95 -24.12 -1.95 14.38
N PRO A 96 -23.49 -2.05 15.58
CA PRO A 96 -22.04 -2.08 15.70
C PRO A 96 -21.44 -3.17 14.81
N ARG A 97 -20.35 -2.84 14.13
CA ARG A 97 -19.64 -3.80 13.29
C ARG A 97 -18.86 -4.76 14.18
N ALA A 98 -19.06 -6.07 13.98
CA ALA A 98 -18.33 -7.10 14.70
C ALA A 98 -16.80 -6.97 14.50
N GLN A 99 -16.02 -7.18 15.58
CA GLN A 99 -14.56 -7.07 15.62
C GLN A 99 -13.90 -8.41 16.02
N PRO A 100 -14.02 -9.48 15.21
CA PRO A 100 -13.66 -10.84 15.62
C PRO A 100 -12.14 -11.07 15.81
N GLU A 101 -11.29 -10.18 15.29
CA GLU A 101 -9.83 -10.33 15.36
C GLU A 101 -9.21 -9.64 16.58
N LEU A 102 -9.97 -8.82 17.31
CA LEU A 102 -9.44 -8.13 18.49
C LEU A 102 -9.38 -9.08 19.70
N PRO A 103 -8.33 -8.99 20.53
CA PRO A 103 -8.30 -9.72 21.79
C PRO A 103 -9.40 -9.22 22.72
N VAL A 104 -10.20 -10.14 23.26
CA VAL A 104 -11.29 -9.82 24.20
C VAL A 104 -10.75 -9.79 25.62
N GLN A 105 -11.01 -8.70 26.34
CA GLN A 105 -10.74 -8.58 27.77
C GLN A 105 -12.07 -8.49 28.52
N GLU A 106 -12.45 -9.55 29.21
CA GLU A 106 -13.65 -9.56 30.05
C GLU A 106 -13.41 -8.77 31.34
N VAL A 107 -14.26 -7.77 31.60
CA VAL A 107 -14.24 -6.99 32.83
C VAL A 107 -15.60 -7.13 33.51
N LEU A 108 -15.63 -7.81 34.66
CA LEU A 108 -16.82 -7.90 35.49
C LEU A 108 -16.93 -6.62 36.34
N LEU A 109 -18.07 -5.93 36.27
CA LEU A 109 -18.38 -4.79 37.14
C LEU A 109 -19.36 -5.23 38.25
N PRO A 110 -18.88 -5.66 39.43
CA PRO A 110 -19.76 -6.01 40.54
C PRO A 110 -20.33 -4.77 41.23
N LEU A 111 -21.49 -4.92 41.86
CA LEU A 111 -22.02 -3.92 42.81
C LEU A 111 -21.03 -3.70 43.97
N ASP A 112 -20.86 -2.44 44.36
CA ASP A 112 -20.13 -2.07 45.56
C ASP A 112 -20.81 -2.63 46.81
N LYS A 113 -20.04 -2.83 47.89
CA LYS A 113 -20.56 -3.43 49.13
C LYS A 113 -21.74 -2.67 49.73
N ALA A 114 -21.76 -1.34 49.57
CA ALA A 114 -22.84 -0.49 50.06
C ALA A 114 -24.15 -0.70 49.30
N ASP A 115 -24.07 -1.08 48.02
CA ASP A 115 -25.21 -1.22 47.12
C ASP A 115 -25.76 -2.65 47.06
N LYS A 116 -25.19 -3.58 47.84
CA LYS A 116 -25.68 -4.97 47.97
C LYS A 116 -26.88 -5.09 48.91
N VAL A 117 -27.75 -4.09 48.92
CA VAL A 117 -28.98 -4.07 49.70
C VAL A 117 -30.14 -3.80 48.76
N CYS A 118 -31.17 -4.63 48.83
CA CYS A 118 -32.36 -4.47 48.01
C CYS A 118 -33.12 -3.20 48.42
N GLY A 119 -33.32 -2.28 47.47
CA GLY A 119 -34.04 -1.03 47.71
C GLY A 119 -35.54 -1.18 48.05
N LEU A 120 -36.12 -2.37 47.87
CA LEU A 120 -37.54 -2.63 48.15
C LEU A 120 -37.79 -3.28 49.52
N CYS A 121 -36.98 -4.29 49.89
CA CYS A 121 -37.18 -5.07 51.11
C CYS A 121 -36.06 -4.94 52.14
N GLY A 122 -34.95 -4.26 51.81
CA GLY A 122 -33.79 -4.10 52.69
C GLY A 122 -32.94 -5.37 52.87
N GLY A 123 -33.27 -6.46 52.19
CA GLY A 123 -32.49 -7.71 52.24
C GLY A 123 -31.16 -7.62 51.49
N ALA A 124 -30.19 -8.46 51.84
CA ALA A 124 -28.91 -8.54 51.15
C ALA A 124 -29.07 -9.11 49.73
N LEU A 125 -28.46 -8.46 48.73
CA LEU A 125 -28.43 -8.95 47.35
C LEU A 125 -27.34 -10.02 47.19
N ALA A 126 -27.73 -11.18 46.68
CA ALA A 126 -26.81 -12.24 46.30
C ALA A 126 -26.51 -12.18 44.80
N GLU A 127 -25.30 -12.58 44.42
CA GLU A 127 -24.89 -12.66 43.02
C GLU A 127 -25.67 -13.77 42.29
N TRP A 128 -26.30 -13.42 41.17
CA TRP A 128 -26.91 -14.41 40.28
C TRP A 128 -25.86 -14.92 39.28
N ARG A 129 -25.19 -16.01 39.66
CA ARG A 129 -24.09 -16.58 38.88
C ARG A 129 -24.51 -16.88 37.44
N GLY A 130 -23.68 -16.45 36.48
CA GLY A 130 -23.84 -16.72 35.06
C GLY A 130 -24.81 -15.79 34.34
N GLN A 131 -25.36 -14.77 35.03
CA GLN A 131 -26.20 -13.75 34.42
C GLN A 131 -25.45 -12.42 34.35
N THR A 132 -25.26 -11.89 33.16
CA THR A 132 -24.62 -10.61 32.88
C THR A 132 -25.39 -9.86 31.79
N GLU A 133 -25.37 -8.53 31.87
CA GLU A 133 -25.75 -7.66 30.75
C GLU A 133 -24.47 -7.25 30.04
N ASP A 134 -24.27 -7.78 28.84
CA ASP A 134 -23.01 -7.62 28.12
C ASP A 134 -23.04 -6.36 27.25
N SER A 135 -21.96 -5.57 27.30
CA SER A 135 -21.72 -4.42 26.44
C SER A 135 -20.26 -4.43 26.00
N GLU A 136 -20.02 -4.11 24.73
CA GLU A 136 -18.68 -4.11 24.13
C GLU A 136 -18.13 -2.68 24.05
N GLU A 137 -16.90 -2.49 24.53
CA GLU A 137 -16.14 -1.26 24.39
C GLU A 137 -14.79 -1.55 23.73
N VAL A 138 -14.47 -0.83 22.65
CA VAL A 138 -13.14 -0.92 22.01
C VAL A 138 -12.21 0.10 22.66
N SER A 139 -11.29 -0.39 23.50
CA SER A 139 -10.29 0.43 24.18
C SER A 139 -8.93 0.41 23.47
N VAL A 140 -8.04 1.36 23.81
CA VAL A 140 -6.70 1.49 23.24
C VAL A 140 -5.65 1.15 24.29
N VAL A 141 -4.83 0.14 24.02
CA VAL A 141 -3.65 -0.19 24.84
C VAL A 141 -2.42 0.52 24.27
N GLU A 142 -1.87 1.46 25.02
CA GLU A 142 -0.71 2.24 24.59
C GLU A 142 0.56 1.37 24.50
N ARG A 143 1.32 1.60 23.44
CA ARG A 143 2.66 1.04 23.28
C ARG A 143 3.62 1.71 24.28
N HIS A 144 4.54 0.93 24.86
CA HIS A 144 5.64 1.45 25.66
C HIS A 144 6.99 0.81 25.26
N PHE A 145 8.09 1.52 25.53
CA PHE A 145 9.45 1.04 25.29
C PHE A 145 10.08 0.48 26.56
N VAL A 146 10.76 -0.66 26.44
CA VAL A 146 11.43 -1.31 27.58
C VAL A 146 12.93 -1.44 27.36
N LEU A 147 13.72 -1.09 28.37
CA LEU A 147 15.17 -1.30 28.38
C LEU A 147 15.50 -2.71 28.89
N LYS A 148 15.72 -3.66 27.98
CA LYS A 148 16.15 -5.03 28.33
C LYS A 148 17.62 -5.05 28.74
N ARG A 149 17.91 -5.30 30.03
CA ARG A 149 19.27 -5.43 30.57
C ARG A 149 19.70 -6.91 30.62
N TYR A 150 20.54 -7.32 29.68
CA TYR A 150 21.09 -8.68 29.66
C TYR A 150 22.29 -8.80 30.61
N ARG A 151 22.15 -9.58 31.67
CA ARG A 151 23.25 -9.95 32.58
C ARG A 151 23.75 -11.34 32.22
N ARG A 152 24.97 -11.42 31.69
CA ARG A 152 25.58 -12.70 31.30
C ARG A 152 26.16 -13.37 32.54
N GLN A 153 25.64 -14.54 32.87
CA GLN A 153 26.15 -15.33 34.00
C GLN A 153 27.57 -15.83 33.70
N LYS A 154 28.45 -15.69 34.68
CA LYS A 154 29.77 -16.31 34.69
C LYS A 154 29.72 -17.58 35.53
N TYR A 155 30.37 -18.63 35.05
CA TYR A 155 30.48 -19.92 35.70
C TYR A 155 31.95 -20.18 36.00
N ARG A 156 32.23 -20.72 37.19
CA ARG A 156 33.57 -21.16 37.57
C ARG A 156 33.62 -22.67 37.57
N CYS A 157 34.73 -23.24 37.10
CA CYS A 157 35.02 -24.65 37.31
C CYS A 157 35.46 -24.84 38.78
N PRO A 158 34.92 -25.83 39.51
CA PRO A 158 35.40 -26.16 40.86
C PRO A 158 36.89 -26.52 40.89
N GLU A 159 37.40 -27.18 39.83
CA GLU A 159 38.78 -27.65 39.68
C GLU A 159 39.80 -26.54 39.33
N GLY A 160 39.42 -25.26 39.43
CA GLY A 160 40.33 -24.13 39.22
C GLY A 160 40.61 -23.76 37.76
N CYS A 161 39.85 -24.29 36.79
CA CYS A 161 39.97 -23.91 35.38
C CYS A 161 39.45 -22.48 35.09
N ALA A 162 39.73 -21.97 33.89
CA ALA A 162 39.30 -20.64 33.46
C ALA A 162 37.76 -20.45 33.54
N PRO A 163 37.27 -19.27 33.96
CA PRO A 163 35.84 -19.00 34.09
C PRO A 163 35.16 -18.91 32.71
N VAL A 164 34.02 -19.57 32.57
CA VAL A 164 33.21 -19.58 31.34
C VAL A 164 32.10 -18.55 31.47
N THR A 165 31.90 -17.71 30.45
CA THR A 165 30.81 -16.73 30.43
C THR A 165 29.73 -17.19 29.45
N ALA A 166 28.46 -17.14 29.86
CA ALA A 166 27.32 -17.45 29.00
C ALA A 166 27.39 -16.65 27.67
N PRO A 167 26.98 -17.24 26.53
CA PRO A 167 27.02 -16.55 25.24
C PRO A 167 26.13 -15.30 25.25
N ALA A 168 26.49 -14.32 24.40
CA ALA A 168 25.67 -13.13 24.24
C ALA A 168 24.42 -13.45 23.43
N ALA A 169 23.29 -12.81 23.76
CA ALA A 169 22.09 -12.89 22.95
C ALA A 169 22.37 -12.31 21.54
N PRO A 170 21.88 -12.95 20.47
CA PRO A 170 22.05 -12.45 19.11
C PRO A 170 21.39 -11.07 18.97
N ARG A 171 22.04 -10.19 18.22
CA ARG A 171 21.55 -8.84 17.93
C ARG A 171 21.64 -8.56 16.44
N LEU A 172 20.70 -7.76 15.92
CA LEU A 172 20.69 -7.35 14.51
C LEU A 172 21.99 -6.64 14.13
N ILE A 173 22.39 -5.66 14.95
CA ILE A 173 23.67 -4.98 14.86
C ILE A 173 24.54 -5.53 16.00
N PRO A 174 25.72 -6.12 15.72
CA PRO A 174 26.64 -6.60 16.75
C PRO A 174 26.94 -5.49 17.78
N GLY A 175 26.66 -5.74 19.05
CA GLY A 175 26.82 -4.76 20.14
C GLY A 175 25.80 -3.61 20.15
N GLY A 176 24.91 -3.52 19.16
CA GLY A 176 23.90 -2.45 19.05
C GLY A 176 22.89 -2.46 20.19
N ARG A 177 22.36 -1.29 20.56
CA ARG A 177 21.46 -1.11 21.73
C ARG A 177 20.04 -1.63 21.49
N TYR A 178 19.55 -1.56 20.26
CA TYR A 178 18.16 -1.80 19.90
C TYR A 178 17.90 -3.26 19.50
N SER A 179 16.69 -3.75 19.76
CA SER A 179 16.27 -5.11 19.38
C SER A 179 15.84 -5.16 17.91
N VAL A 180 15.71 -6.39 17.39
CA VAL A 180 15.13 -6.65 16.06
C VAL A 180 13.70 -6.09 16.02
N ASP A 181 12.90 -6.33 17.05
CA ASP A 181 11.51 -5.83 17.16
C ASP A 181 11.43 -4.31 17.00
N PHE A 182 12.40 -3.57 17.58
CA PHE A 182 12.47 -2.13 17.45
C PHE A 182 12.74 -1.71 15.99
N ALA A 183 13.71 -2.33 15.33
CA ALA A 183 14.04 -2.05 13.93
C ALA A 183 12.87 -2.37 12.99
N VAL A 184 12.20 -3.51 13.19
CA VAL A 184 11.00 -3.92 12.43
C VAL A 184 9.88 -2.91 12.63
N HIS A 185 9.64 -2.47 13.87
CA HIS A 185 8.61 -1.47 14.14
C HIS A 185 8.89 -0.14 13.41
N VAL A 186 10.12 0.37 13.46
CA VAL A 186 10.52 1.60 12.74
C VAL A 186 10.31 1.45 11.23
N ALA A 187 10.62 0.27 10.67
CA ALA A 187 10.39 -0.04 9.27
C ALA A 187 8.90 -0.07 8.91
N LEU A 188 8.07 -0.73 9.70
CA LEU A 188 6.61 -0.77 9.49
C LEU A 188 6.02 0.64 9.55
N GLN A 189 6.38 1.42 10.56
CA GLN A 189 5.92 2.81 10.68
C GLN A 189 6.33 3.65 9.47
N LYS A 190 7.57 3.52 9.00
CA LYS A 190 8.05 4.31 7.86
C LYS A 190 7.40 3.90 6.54
N TYR A 191 7.32 2.61 6.26
CA TYR A 191 6.99 2.10 4.93
C TYR A 191 5.53 1.68 4.79
N ALA A 192 4.93 1.07 5.80
CA ALA A 192 3.52 0.66 5.76
C ALA A 192 2.57 1.79 6.17
N PHE A 193 2.96 2.60 7.16
CA PHE A 193 2.14 3.70 7.68
C PHE A 193 2.62 5.09 7.26
N HIS A 194 3.60 5.17 6.36
CA HIS A 194 4.12 6.41 5.78
C HIS A 194 4.53 7.47 6.82
N LEU A 195 5.03 7.05 7.98
CA LEU A 195 5.41 7.93 9.08
C LEU A 195 6.88 8.36 8.94
N PRO A 196 7.19 9.64 8.66
CA PRO A 196 8.57 10.09 8.49
C PRO A 196 9.40 9.90 9.77
N LEU A 197 10.69 9.60 9.63
CA LEU A 197 11.58 9.30 10.76
C LEU A 197 11.64 10.44 11.79
N ALA A 198 11.68 11.70 11.35
CA ALA A 198 11.67 12.85 12.25
C ALA A 198 10.37 12.94 13.07
N ARG A 199 9.24 12.46 12.53
CA ARG A 199 7.97 12.39 13.27
C ARG A 199 7.99 11.25 14.28
N GLN A 200 8.52 10.09 13.89
CA GLN A 200 8.73 8.95 14.80
C GLN A 200 9.61 9.37 15.98
N GLU A 201 10.73 10.05 15.73
CA GLU A 201 11.63 10.56 16.77
C GLU A 201 10.90 11.42 17.81
N ARG A 202 10.05 12.36 17.34
CA ARG A 202 9.26 13.24 18.22
C ARG A 202 8.22 12.46 19.03
N MET A 203 7.58 11.46 18.43
CA MET A 203 6.63 10.59 19.13
C MET A 203 7.34 9.77 20.21
N TYR A 204 8.45 9.14 19.84
CA TYR A 204 9.22 8.29 20.77
C TYR A 204 9.76 9.09 21.95
N ARG A 205 10.15 10.36 21.73
CA ARG A 205 10.54 11.27 22.82
C ARG A 205 9.41 11.51 23.83
N ARG A 206 8.15 11.60 23.37
CA ARG A 206 6.98 11.72 24.27
C ARG A 206 6.73 10.43 25.04
N GLU A 207 7.02 9.28 24.43
CA GLU A 207 6.97 7.96 25.06
C GLU A 207 8.20 7.67 25.96
N GLY A 208 9.08 8.65 26.19
CA GLY A 208 10.27 8.54 27.05
C GLY A 208 11.50 7.92 26.40
N LEU A 209 11.46 7.58 25.10
CA LEU A 209 12.60 7.09 24.34
C LEU A 209 13.34 8.24 23.65
N VAL A 210 14.56 8.52 24.10
CA VAL A 210 15.45 9.51 23.47
C VAL A 210 16.29 8.82 22.40
N VAL A 211 16.00 9.15 21.14
CA VAL A 211 16.75 8.71 19.94
C VAL A 211 16.86 9.86 18.95
N ASP A 212 17.79 9.77 18.02
CA ASP A 212 17.93 10.67 16.88
C ASP A 212 17.45 9.99 15.58
N THR A 213 17.09 10.81 14.59
CA THR A 213 16.70 10.34 13.27
C THR A 213 17.79 9.47 12.61
N GLN A 214 19.07 9.75 12.86
CA GLN A 214 20.19 8.97 12.32
C GLN A 214 20.19 7.54 12.88
N THR A 215 20.04 7.35 14.20
CA THR A 215 19.93 6.00 14.78
C THR A 215 18.77 5.22 14.18
N LEU A 216 17.62 5.87 13.94
CA LEU A 216 16.48 5.21 13.29
C LEU A 216 16.83 4.76 11.86
N TRP A 217 17.54 5.61 11.11
CA TRP A 217 18.02 5.24 9.77
C TRP A 217 19.01 4.08 9.82
N ASP A 218 19.93 4.06 10.79
CA ASP A 218 20.89 2.97 10.96
C ASP A 218 20.18 1.63 11.25
N GLN A 219 19.10 1.63 12.04
CA GLN A 219 18.28 0.43 12.24
C GLN A 219 17.63 -0.06 10.94
N LEU A 220 17.10 0.87 10.13
CA LEU A 220 16.51 0.51 8.84
C LEU A 220 17.53 -0.07 7.87
N ASN A 221 18.72 0.53 7.83
CA ASN A 221 19.80 0.07 6.96
C ASN A 221 20.29 -1.33 7.37
N ALA A 222 20.44 -1.58 8.67
CA ALA A 222 20.80 -2.91 9.17
C ALA A 222 19.73 -3.96 8.81
N LEU A 223 18.45 -3.61 8.95
CA LEU A 223 17.35 -4.49 8.56
C LEU A 223 17.34 -4.75 7.05
N ALA A 224 17.52 -3.71 6.23
CA ALA A 224 17.56 -3.82 4.78
C ALA A 224 18.69 -4.75 4.30
N ARG A 225 19.90 -4.61 4.86
CA ARG A 225 21.02 -5.52 4.56
C ARG A 225 20.73 -6.96 4.96
N HIS A 226 20.05 -7.17 6.09
CA HIS A 226 19.68 -8.51 6.53
C HIS A 226 18.64 -9.16 5.61
N LEU A 227 17.69 -8.37 5.08
CA LEU A 227 16.65 -8.84 4.18
C LEU A 227 17.09 -8.93 2.71
N GLN A 228 18.22 -8.32 2.34
CA GLN A 228 18.74 -8.26 0.98
C GLN A 228 18.81 -9.65 0.30
N PRO A 229 19.33 -10.72 0.93
CA PRO A 229 19.40 -12.03 0.28
C PRO A 229 18.02 -12.62 -0.01
N SER A 230 17.05 -12.37 0.87
CA SER A 230 15.67 -12.83 0.67
C SER A 230 15.00 -12.06 -0.47
N TYR A 231 15.24 -10.75 -0.54
CA TYR A 231 14.75 -9.92 -1.64
C TYR A 231 15.34 -10.35 -2.99
N GLU A 232 16.65 -10.63 -3.05
CA GLU A 232 17.31 -11.15 -4.24
C GLU A 232 16.76 -12.52 -4.66
N ALA A 233 16.54 -13.42 -3.69
CA ALA A 233 15.93 -14.72 -3.95
C ALA A 233 14.49 -14.59 -4.50
N LEU A 234 13.68 -13.65 -3.99
CA LEU A 234 12.33 -13.37 -4.50
C LEU A 234 12.37 -12.82 -5.94
N LEU A 235 13.32 -11.93 -6.24
CA LEU A 235 13.51 -11.41 -7.60
C LEU A 235 13.95 -12.51 -8.56
N ALA A 236 14.84 -13.42 -8.12
CA ALA A 236 15.31 -14.55 -8.91
C ALA A 236 14.23 -15.63 -9.10
N TRP A 237 13.39 -15.86 -8.08
CA TRP A 237 12.29 -16.83 -8.14
C TRP A 237 11.20 -16.42 -9.12
N ARG A 238 11.02 -15.12 -9.36
CA ARG A 238 9.90 -14.54 -10.14
C ARG A 238 9.71 -15.36 -11.43
N PRO A 239 8.66 -16.21 -11.48
CA PRO A 239 8.49 -17.14 -12.59
C PRO A 239 8.38 -16.33 -13.88
N SER A 240 9.05 -16.78 -14.94
CA SER A 240 8.84 -16.27 -16.28
C SER A 240 7.45 -16.70 -16.80
N ALA A 241 6.40 -16.24 -16.14
CA ALA A 241 5.03 -16.43 -16.59
C ALA A 241 4.61 -15.15 -17.33
N SER A 242 4.85 -15.18 -18.65
CA SER A 242 4.01 -14.60 -19.69
C SER A 242 3.31 -13.27 -19.40
N GLY A 243 3.81 -12.22 -20.08
CA GLY A 243 2.92 -11.22 -20.67
C GLY A 243 3.02 -9.83 -20.07
N HIS A 244 4.02 -9.08 -20.56
CA HIS A 244 4.09 -7.62 -20.56
C HIS A 244 4.12 -6.97 -19.17
N TRP A 245 5.26 -6.43 -18.75
CA TRP A 245 5.43 -5.06 -18.25
C TRP A 245 6.91 -4.91 -17.87
N LEU A 246 7.54 -3.91 -18.49
CA LEU A 246 8.90 -3.39 -18.27
C LEU A 246 10.05 -4.14 -18.98
N SER A 247 10.25 -3.71 -20.22
CA SER A 247 11.51 -3.58 -20.96
C SER A 247 12.77 -4.22 -20.34
N ALA A 248 13.20 -5.29 -21.01
CA ALA A 248 14.58 -5.60 -21.37
C ALA A 248 15.69 -4.81 -20.66
N ARG A 249 16.30 -5.45 -19.65
CA ARG A 249 17.76 -5.44 -19.51
C ARG A 249 18.21 -6.88 -19.32
N CYS A 250 18.49 -7.54 -20.45
CA CYS A 250 19.40 -8.67 -20.48
C CYS A 250 20.69 -8.24 -19.81
N ARG A 251 20.96 -8.73 -18.59
CA ARG A 251 22.32 -8.76 -18.07
C ARG A 251 22.95 -10.05 -18.56
N ALA A 252 23.78 -9.90 -19.59
CA ALA A 252 24.74 -10.89 -20.05
C ALA A 252 25.68 -11.24 -18.88
N ALA A 253 25.66 -12.49 -18.44
CA ALA A 253 26.74 -13.11 -17.65
C ALA A 253 26.64 -14.65 -17.56
N ALA A 254 25.52 -15.28 -17.92
CA ALA A 254 25.34 -16.72 -17.65
C ALA A 254 24.84 -17.56 -18.84
N CYS A 255 24.93 -17.05 -20.07
CA CYS A 255 24.54 -17.81 -21.27
C CYS A 255 25.78 -18.09 -22.15
N ALA A 256 26.80 -18.68 -21.54
CA ALA A 256 27.92 -19.30 -22.24
C ALA A 256 27.98 -20.75 -21.76
N GLY A 257 27.40 -21.64 -22.56
CA GLY A 257 27.35 -23.07 -22.29
C GLY A 257 25.92 -23.56 -22.19
N GLU A 258 25.54 -24.42 -23.15
CA GLU A 258 24.41 -25.35 -23.03
C GLU A 258 23.01 -24.77 -23.25
N CYS A 259 22.69 -24.49 -24.52
CA CYS A 259 21.35 -24.78 -25.01
C CYS A 259 21.48 -25.44 -26.38
N GLY A 260 21.56 -26.78 -26.34
CA GLY A 260 21.78 -27.62 -27.50
C GLY A 260 20.59 -27.64 -28.46
N ARG A 261 20.89 -27.78 -29.75
CA ARG A 261 19.98 -28.39 -30.73
C ARG A 261 20.76 -29.34 -31.63
N HIS A 262 20.26 -30.57 -31.61
CA HIS A 262 20.45 -31.68 -32.52
C HIS A 262 20.94 -31.38 -33.94
N ALA A 263 21.90 -32.19 -34.39
CA ALA A 263 22.01 -32.68 -35.77
C ALA A 263 22.28 -34.20 -35.74
N PRO A 264 21.71 -35.01 -36.66
CA PRO A 264 21.90 -36.46 -36.69
C PRO A 264 23.05 -36.89 -37.61
N ASP A 265 23.35 -38.18 -37.53
CA ASP A 265 24.20 -39.03 -38.39
C ASP A 265 25.70 -39.16 -38.10
N GLY A 266 26.11 -40.42 -37.87
CA GLY A 266 27.37 -40.94 -38.39
C GLY A 266 28.24 -41.79 -37.45
N ARG A 267 28.00 -43.12 -37.46
CA ARG A 267 28.97 -44.24 -37.40
C ARG A 267 29.89 -44.44 -36.17
N HIS A 268 29.92 -45.72 -35.72
CA HIS A 268 31.08 -46.59 -35.37
C HIS A 268 32.21 -45.98 -34.51
N ASP A 269 32.74 -46.55 -33.42
CA ASP A 269 32.79 -47.88 -32.81
C ASP A 269 33.38 -47.72 -31.39
N GLY A 270 33.19 -48.70 -30.49
CA GLY A 270 34.16 -48.98 -29.41
C GLY A 270 33.74 -48.75 -27.96
N GLU A 271 33.24 -49.81 -27.32
CA GLU A 271 33.44 -50.12 -25.88
C GLU A 271 34.95 -50.27 -25.53
N PRO A 272 35.35 -50.51 -24.25
CA PRO A 272 34.88 -49.98 -22.97
C PRO A 272 36.08 -49.62 -22.03
N ALA A 273 35.85 -48.97 -20.88
CA ALA A 273 36.70 -49.20 -19.70
C ALA A 273 36.06 -48.72 -18.38
N VAL A 274 35.73 -49.72 -17.58
CA VAL A 274 35.51 -49.72 -16.13
C VAL A 274 36.70 -49.09 -15.40
N LEU A 275 36.48 -48.38 -14.29
CA LEU A 275 37.18 -48.59 -13.01
C LEU A 275 36.58 -47.76 -11.86
N HIS A 276 36.02 -48.49 -10.90
CA HIS A 276 35.80 -48.12 -9.52
C HIS A 276 37.08 -47.64 -8.80
N LEU A 277 36.90 -46.84 -7.75
CA LEU A 277 37.53 -46.88 -6.40
C LEU A 277 37.57 -45.43 -5.85
N GLN A 278 36.69 -45.06 -4.92
CA GLN A 278 36.87 -45.14 -3.46
C GLN A 278 38.14 -44.48 -2.92
N GLY A 279 37.90 -43.55 -1.99
CA GLY A 279 38.84 -42.84 -1.14
C GLY A 279 38.09 -41.79 -0.35
#